data_AF-X1SI14-F1
#
_entry.id   AF-X1SI14-F1
#
_cell.length_a   1.000
_cell.length_b   1.000
_cell.length_c   1.000
_cell.angle_alpha   90.00
_cell.angle_beta   90.00
_cell.angle_gamma   90.00
#
_symmetry.space_group_name_H-M   'P 1'
#
loop_
_entity.id
_entity.type
_entity.pdbx_description
1 polymer ?
#
loop_
_entity_poly.entity_id
_entity_poly.type
_entity_poly.pdbx_seq_one_letter_code
_entity_poly.pdbx_strand_id
1 'polypeptide(L)'
;MKYEASFTRLGTYNLFMGFLHLGQAAALFFLSNDFTLPITTSFLRLIPETGRLEPITDTVINLPLGAMVALFLLLSAIAHFTIVSPGVFGWYVSNLK
;
A
#
# COMPACT_ATOMS: atom_id res chain seq x y z
N MET A 1 -26.55 -0.46 19.59
CA MET A 1 -27.10 0.50 18.61
C MET A 1 -27.58 -0.29 17.40
N LYS A 2 -28.82 -0.10 16.95
CA LYS A 2 -29.26 -0.62 15.65
C LYS A 2 -28.90 0.41 14.59
N TYR A 3 -28.00 0.04 13.68
CA TYR A 3 -27.69 0.86 12.52
C TYR A 3 -28.77 0.69 11.45
N GLU A 4 -28.91 1.66 10.55
CA GLU A 4 -29.74 1.50 9.37
C GLU A 4 -29.25 0.31 8.52
N ALA A 5 -30.16 -0.32 7.79
CA ALA A 5 -29.84 -1.50 6.97
C ALA A 5 -28.73 -1.23 5.94
N SER A 6 -28.64 0.00 5.44
CA SER A 6 -27.57 0.49 4.56
C SER A 6 -26.19 0.34 5.21
N PHE A 7 -26.03 0.82 6.44
CA PHE A 7 -24.77 0.75 7.18
C PHE A 7 -24.43 -0.68 7.61
N THR A 8 -25.41 -1.49 8.00
CA THR A 8 -25.16 -2.93 8.26
C THR A 8 -24.62 -3.62 7.02
N ARG A 9 -25.22 -3.39 5.83
CA ARG A 9 -24.73 -3.93 4.56
C ARG A 9 -23.33 -3.42 4.21
N LEU A 10 -23.06 -2.14 4.47
CA LEU A 10 -21.74 -1.54 4.28
C LEU A 10 -20.67 -2.18 5.18
N GLY A 11 -21.01 -2.50 6.43
CA GLY A 11 -20.13 -3.23 7.34
C GLY A 11 -19.77 -4.62 6.80
N THR A 12 -20.76 -5.40 6.38
CA THR A 12 -20.54 -6.72 5.76
C THR A 12 -19.70 -6.61 4.48
N TYR A 13 -19.96 -5.60 3.65
CA TYR A 13 -19.19 -5.34 2.44
C TYR A 13 -17.71 -5.06 2.76
N ASN A 14 -17.43 -4.18 3.72
CA ASN A 14 -16.07 -3.88 4.14
C ASN A 14 -15.36 -5.12 4.71
N LEU A 15 -16.04 -5.94 5.50
CA LEU A 15 -15.46 -7.18 6.01
C LEU A 15 -15.07 -8.14 4.87
N PHE A 16 -15.96 -8.34 3.90
CA PHE A 16 -15.68 -9.15 2.71
C PHE A 16 -14.50 -8.60 1.90
N MET A 17 -14.50 -7.29 1.64
CA MET A 17 -13.41 -6.63 0.92
C MET A 17 -12.08 -6.74 1.67
N GLY A 18 -12.09 -6.69 3.00
CA GLY A 18 -10.89 -6.91 3.81
C GLY A 18 -10.28 -8.30 3.57
N PHE A 19 -11.10 -9.36 3.59
CA PHE A 19 -10.63 -10.72 3.27
C PHE A 19 -10.17 -10.88 1.82
N LEU A 20 -10.86 -10.24 0.87
CA LEU A 20 -10.48 -10.26 -0.54
C LEU A 20 -9.09 -9.65 -0.75
N HIS A 21 -8.83 -8.46 -0.19
CA HIS A 21 -7.51 -7.83 -0.26
C HIS A 21 -6.43 -8.63 0.47
N LEU A 22 -6.75 -9.21 1.64
CA LEU A 22 -5.81 -10.07 2.37
C LEU A 22 -5.42 -11.30 1.55
N GLY A 23 -6.40 -11.93 0.90
CA GLY A 23 -6.16 -13.07 0.00
C GLY A 23 -5.28 -12.69 -1.19
N GLN A 24 -5.51 -11.53 -1.82
CA GLN A 24 -4.67 -11.03 -2.90
C GLN A 24 -3.25 -10.69 -2.43
N ALA A 25 -3.11 -10.07 -1.24
CA ALA A 25 -1.81 -9.78 -0.65
C ALA A 25 -1.01 -11.06 -0.38
N ALA A 26 -1.65 -12.09 0.19
CA ALA A 26 -1.04 -13.40 0.40
C ALA A 26 -0.66 -14.06 -0.93
N ALA A 27 -1.55 -14.02 -1.94
CA ALA A 27 -1.26 -14.57 -3.26
C ALA A 27 -0.03 -13.90 -3.89
N LEU A 28 0.08 -12.58 -3.86
CA LEU A 28 1.27 -11.88 -4.34
C LEU A 28 2.52 -12.23 -3.54
N PHE A 29 2.42 -12.28 -2.21
CA PHE A 29 3.56 -12.60 -1.36
C PHE A 29 4.16 -13.98 -1.66
N PHE A 30 3.32 -14.98 -1.91
CA PHE A 30 3.78 -16.36 -2.17
C PHE A 30 4.07 -16.66 -3.65
N LEU A 31 3.41 -15.99 -4.59
CA LEU A 31 3.47 -16.33 -6.02
C LEU A 31 4.28 -15.33 -6.87
N SER A 32 4.66 -14.18 -6.33
CA SER A 32 5.46 -13.20 -7.07
C SER A 32 6.91 -13.67 -7.28
N ASN A 33 7.53 -13.13 -8.33
CA ASN A 33 8.95 -13.34 -8.61
C ASN A 33 9.81 -12.26 -7.93
N ASP A 34 11.12 -12.35 -8.14
CA ASP A 34 12.15 -11.44 -7.63
C ASP A 34 12.31 -10.15 -8.47
N PHE A 35 11.31 -9.77 -9.29
CA PHE A 35 11.40 -8.56 -10.10
C PHE A 35 11.53 -7.30 -9.24
N THR A 36 12.54 -6.47 -9.55
CA THR A 36 12.83 -5.24 -8.84
C THR A 36 12.90 -4.01 -9.75
N LEU A 37 12.60 -2.83 -9.20
CA LEU A 37 12.79 -1.54 -9.87
C LEU A 37 13.80 -0.67 -9.09
N PRO A 38 14.75 0.00 -9.77
CA PRO A 38 15.72 0.86 -9.11
C PRO A 38 15.09 2.21 -8.71
N ILE A 39 15.33 2.65 -7.48
CA ILE A 39 15.24 4.06 -7.10
C ILE A 39 16.63 4.67 -7.28
N THR A 40 16.70 5.76 -8.03
CA THR A 40 17.95 6.46 -8.33
C THR A 40 17.95 7.86 -7.76
N THR A 41 19.12 8.36 -7.39
CA THR A 41 19.38 9.78 -7.17
C THR A 41 20.32 10.28 -8.25
N SER A 42 20.22 11.56 -8.61
CA SER A 42 21.12 12.18 -9.56
C SER A 42 21.69 13.46 -8.98
N PHE A 43 22.97 13.44 -8.61
CA PHE A 43 23.66 14.56 -7.99
C PHE A 43 24.83 15.04 -8.87
N LEU A 44 25.13 16.33 -8.81
CA LEU A 44 26.28 16.88 -9.53
C LEU A 44 27.58 16.45 -8.86
N ARG A 45 28.52 15.92 -9.65
CA ARG A 45 29.92 15.75 -9.25
C ARG A 45 30.82 16.53 -10.20
N LEU A 46 31.89 17.09 -9.65
CA LEU A 46 32.96 17.66 -10.45
C LEU A 46 33.74 16.51 -11.10
N ILE A 47 33.84 16.54 -12.43
CA ILE A 47 34.67 15.62 -13.22
C ILE A 47 36.06 16.26 -13.35
N PRO A 48 37.09 15.75 -12.65
CA PRO A 48 38.40 16.40 -12.58
C PRO A 48 39.06 16.61 -13.95
N GLU A 49 38.80 15.70 -14.89
CA GLU A 49 39.37 15.69 -16.23
C GLU A 49 38.85 16.83 -17.11
N THR A 50 37.60 17.27 -16.88
CA THR A 50 36.94 18.32 -17.67
C THR A 50 36.73 19.61 -16.88
N GLY A 51 36.86 19.56 -15.55
CA GLY A 51 36.54 20.67 -14.65
C GLY A 51 35.06 21.04 -14.61
N ARG A 52 34.18 20.16 -15.12
CA ARG A 52 32.72 20.42 -15.23
C ARG A 52 31.95 19.67 -14.16
N LEU A 53 30.85 20.27 -13.72
CA LEU A 53 29.85 19.56 -12.93
C LEU A 53 28.95 18.76 -13.87
N GLU A 54 28.90 17.45 -13.67
CA GLU A 54 28.03 16.56 -14.44
C GLU A 54 27.09 15.79 -13.50
N PRO A 55 25.83 15.57 -13.91
CA PRO A 55 24.88 14.79 -13.12
C PRO A 55 25.26 13.31 -13.15
N ILE A 56 25.58 12.76 -11.99
CA ILE A 56 25.86 11.34 -11.81
C ILE A 56 24.63 10.68 -11.19
N THR A 57 24.05 9.74 -11.92
CA THR A 57 22.90 8.95 -11.47
C THR A 57 23.37 7.68 -10.78
N ASP A 58 23.06 7.56 -9.50
CA ASP A 58 23.41 6.42 -8.66
C ASP A 58 22.12 5.69 -8.23
N THR A 59 22.12 4.36 -8.25
CA THR A 59 21.02 3.56 -7.68
C THR A 59 21.15 3.51 -6.16
N VAL A 60 20.10 3.92 -5.45
CA VAL A 60 20.03 3.91 -3.98
C VAL A 60 19.55 2.55 -3.49
N ILE A 61 18.50 2.02 -4.10
CA ILE A 61 17.89 0.74 -3.71
C ILE A 61 17.14 0.13 -4.89
N ASN A 62 17.09 -1.20 -4.96
CA ASN A 62 16.20 -1.94 -5.85
C ASN A 62 14.98 -2.41 -5.05
N LEU A 63 13.81 -1.86 -5.36
CA LEU A 63 12.57 -2.20 -4.68
C LEU A 63 11.96 -3.48 -5.26
N PRO A 64 11.66 -4.50 -4.44
CA PRO A 64 10.94 -5.69 -4.89
C PRO A 64 9.48 -5.36 -5.19
N LEU A 65 9.09 -5.35 -6.47
CA LEU A 65 7.78 -4.85 -6.88
C LEU A 65 6.63 -5.71 -6.33
N GLY A 66 6.79 -7.04 -6.36
CA GLY A 66 5.80 -7.97 -5.83
C GLY A 66 5.47 -7.70 -4.37
N ALA A 67 6.50 -7.50 -3.54
CA ALA A 67 6.33 -7.16 -2.12
C ALA A 67 5.70 -5.78 -1.91
N MET A 68 6.04 -4.78 -2.73
CA MET A 68 5.44 -3.44 -2.64
C MET A 68 3.94 -3.45 -2.97
N VAL A 69 3.52 -4.20 -4.00
CA VAL A 69 2.09 -4.34 -4.33
C VAL A 69 1.36 -5.16 -3.26
N ALA A 70 1.97 -6.24 -2.74
CA ALA A 70 1.39 -7.00 -1.64
C ALA A 70 1.19 -6.14 -0.37
N LEU A 71 2.16 -5.26 -0.06
CA LEU A 71 2.07 -4.33 1.06
C LEU A 71 0.90 -3.36 0.92
N PHE A 72 0.69 -2.78 -0.27
CA PHE A 72 -0.45 -1.91 -0.53
C PHE A 72 -1.79 -2.63 -0.28
N LEU A 73 -1.94 -3.86 -0.78
CA LEU A 73 -3.14 -4.66 -0.57
C LEU A 73 -3.33 -5.02 0.90
N LEU A 74 -2.25 -5.32 1.63
CA LEU A 74 -2.30 -5.57 3.06
C LEU A 74 -2.78 -4.32 3.83
N LEU A 75 -2.28 -3.13 3.49
CA LEU A 75 -2.73 -1.87 4.09
C LEU A 75 -4.23 -1.62 3.82
N SER A 76 -4.71 -1.92 2.60
CA SER A 76 -6.15 -1.86 2.28
C SER A 76 -6.98 -2.85 3.12
N ALA A 77 -6.50 -4.09 3.27
CA ALA A 77 -7.15 -5.09 4.11
C ALA A 77 -7.25 -4.63 5.58
N ILE A 78 -6.15 -4.10 6.13
CA ILE A 78 -6.09 -3.52 7.48
C ILE A 78 -7.10 -2.40 7.62
N ALA A 79 -7.20 -1.48 6.65
CA ALA A 79 -8.16 -0.39 6.68
C ALA A 79 -9.60 -0.90 6.72
N HIS A 80 -9.95 -1.86 5.85
CA HIS A 80 -11.28 -2.48 5.80
C HIS A 80 -11.66 -3.17 7.11
N PHE A 81 -10.75 -3.94 7.72
CA PHE A 81 -10.99 -4.55 9.03
C PHE A 81 -11.09 -3.51 10.15
N THR A 82 -10.28 -2.46 10.08
CA THR A 82 -10.29 -1.37 11.07
C THR A 82 -11.63 -0.67 11.08
N ILE A 83 -12.17 -0.27 9.93
CA ILE A 83 -13.43 0.48 9.89
C ILE A 83 -14.65 -0.34 10.29
N VAL A 84 -14.60 -1.68 10.23
CA VAL A 84 -15.66 -2.57 10.72
C VAL A 84 -15.42 -3.09 12.16
N SER A 85 -14.30 -2.73 12.78
CA SER A 85 -13.95 -3.19 14.14
C SER A 85 -14.86 -2.57 15.22
N PRO A 86 -15.07 -3.28 16.34
CA PRO A 86 -15.72 -2.71 17.52
C PRO A 86 -14.97 -1.46 18.00
N GLY A 87 -15.70 -0.35 18.20
CA GLY A 87 -15.13 0.94 18.63
C GLY A 87 -14.85 1.92 17.49
N VAL A 88 -14.56 1.44 16.28
CA VAL A 88 -14.31 2.31 15.10
C VAL A 88 -15.54 2.40 14.20
N PHE A 89 -16.33 1.33 14.07
CA PHE A 89 -17.47 1.31 13.14
C PHE A 89 -18.51 2.42 13.42
N GLY A 90 -18.72 2.80 14.68
CA GLY A 90 -19.58 3.92 15.05
C GLY A 90 -19.06 5.27 14.53
N TRP A 91 -17.75 5.52 14.69
CA TRP A 91 -17.08 6.70 14.13
C TRP A 91 -17.12 6.69 12.60
N TYR A 92 -16.89 5.54 11.97
CA TYR A 92 -16.97 5.41 10.52
C TYR A 92 -18.36 5.79 10.00
N VAL A 93 -19.42 5.24 10.60
CA VAL A 93 -20.81 5.57 10.24
C VAL A 93 -21.12 7.05 10.47
N SER A 94 -20.61 7.68 11.53
CA SER A 94 -20.87 9.11 11.79
C SER A 94 -20.22 10.04 10.77
N ASN A 95 -19.11 9.65 10.15
CA ASN A 95 -18.43 10.43 9.11
C ASN A 95 -19.04 10.24 7.71
N LEU A 96 -20.00 9.32 7.56
CA LEU A 96 -20.70 9.04 6.30
C LEU A 96 -22.11 9.62 6.23
N LYS A 97 -22.56 10.26 7.32
CA LYS A 97 -23.84 10.98 7.39
C LYS A 97 -23.62 12.45 7.04
#